data_AF-A0A969G1H6-F1
#
_entry.id   AF-A0A969G1H6-F1
#
_cell.length_a   1.000
_cell.length_b   1.000
_cell.length_c   1.000
_cell.angle_alpha   90.00
_cell.angle_beta   90.00
_cell.angle_gamma   90.00
#
_symmetry.space_group_name_H-M   'P 1'
#
loop_
_entity.id
_entity.type
_entity.pdbx_description
1 polymer ?
#
loop_
_entity_poly.entity_id
_entity_poly.type
_entity_poly.pdbx_seq_one_letter_code
_entity_poly.pdbx_strand_id
1 'polypeptide(L)'
;MSWESEWFYPQVTLDQQLVEQLNFVPGLQEVLKVRQVHALEHATVWMLTEIAEQHPTEWRQNYAELGGMSTDQGFHLYGKVDKTDLYRAVSQAGDRLRSGEWNLAVHPRCGTNFSVTVMLTAGLAGVASWLLPKDPLTQILGMGTAAATAMAIAPEMGQYAQQYITTAIPFNLALGTIEETTDMLGNTSHFVRTHWQNAQ
;
A
#
# COMPACT_ATOMS: atom_id res chain seq x y z
N MET A 1 2.20 -4.91 15.50
CA MET A 1 1.97 -6.35 15.31
C MET A 1 3.23 -6.88 14.65
N SER A 2 3.98 -7.74 15.33
CA SER A 2 5.22 -8.31 14.82
C SER A 2 4.88 -9.36 13.75
N TRP A 3 5.74 -9.53 12.73
CA TRP A 3 5.66 -10.59 11.72
C TRP A 3 5.98 -11.99 12.29
N GLU A 4 5.70 -12.20 13.58
CA GLU A 4 6.05 -13.39 14.36
C GLU A 4 5.00 -14.52 14.24
N SER A 5 4.03 -14.41 13.33
CA SER A 5 3.28 -15.60 12.94
C SER A 5 4.21 -16.47 12.08
N GLU A 6 4.59 -17.64 12.60
CA GLU A 6 5.50 -18.63 11.97
C GLU A 6 5.07 -19.12 10.55
N TRP A 7 4.00 -18.54 9.98
CA TRP A 7 3.25 -19.07 8.85
C TRP A 7 3.47 -18.28 7.56
N PHE A 8 4.05 -17.08 7.61
CA PHE A 8 4.25 -16.24 6.41
C PHE A 8 5.55 -15.45 6.45
N TYR A 9 6.65 -16.08 6.02
CA TYR A 9 7.95 -15.43 5.83
C TYR A 9 8.12 -15.11 4.33
N PRO A 10 8.22 -13.82 3.93
CA PRO A 10 8.58 -13.44 2.57
C PRO A 10 9.82 -14.19 2.08
N GLN A 11 9.65 -14.93 0.98
CA GLN A 11 10.74 -15.66 0.35
C GLN A 11 11.30 -14.86 -0.82
N VAL A 12 12.63 -14.70 -0.83
CA VAL A 12 13.37 -13.88 -1.79
C VAL A 12 13.07 -14.26 -3.24
N THR A 13 12.92 -15.55 -3.54
CA THR A 13 12.75 -16.07 -4.91
C THR A 13 11.32 -16.41 -5.29
N LEU A 14 10.33 -16.24 -4.39
CA LEU A 14 8.96 -16.74 -4.60
C LEU A 14 8.31 -16.12 -5.84
N ASP A 15 8.30 -14.80 -5.93
CA ASP A 15 7.65 -14.10 -7.04
C ASP A 15 8.34 -14.40 -8.38
N GLN A 16 9.68 -14.53 -8.37
CA GLN A 16 10.42 -14.94 -9.55
C GLN A 16 10.03 -16.36 -10.01
N GLN A 17 9.97 -17.32 -9.09
CA GLN A 17 9.57 -18.70 -9.40
C GLN A 17 8.13 -18.77 -9.91
N LEU A 18 7.22 -17.96 -9.34
CA LEU A 18 5.84 -17.88 -9.81
C LEU A 18 5.77 -17.39 -11.25
N VAL A 19 6.51 -16.33 -11.60
CA VAL A 19 6.57 -15.84 -12.99
C VAL A 19 7.14 -16.89 -13.93
N GLU A 20 8.20 -17.60 -13.54
CA GLU A 20 8.82 -18.65 -14.35
C GLU A 20 7.87 -19.84 -14.58
N GLN A 21 7.17 -20.29 -13.55
CA GLN A 21 6.26 -21.45 -13.61
C GLN A 21 4.92 -21.14 -14.27
N LEU A 22 4.42 -19.91 -14.08
CA LEU A 22 3.11 -19.47 -14.54
C LEU A 22 3.21 -18.39 -15.63
N ASN A 23 4.26 -18.44 -16.45
CA ASN A 23 4.49 -17.49 -17.55
C ASN A 23 3.35 -17.46 -18.60
N PHE A 24 2.47 -18.45 -18.58
CA PHE A 24 1.28 -18.53 -19.44
C PHE A 24 0.10 -17.69 -18.92
N VAL A 25 0.14 -17.19 -17.67
CA VAL A 25 -0.89 -16.34 -17.08
C VAL A 25 -0.61 -14.89 -17.46
N PRO A 26 -1.44 -14.26 -18.33
CA PRO A 26 -1.21 -12.88 -18.72
C PRO A 26 -1.37 -11.93 -17.53
N GLY A 27 -0.49 -10.93 -17.40
CA GLY A 27 -0.60 -9.92 -16.34
C GLY A 27 -0.02 -10.34 -14.98
N LEU A 28 0.46 -11.58 -14.82
CA LEU A 28 0.93 -12.08 -13.53
C LEU A 28 2.12 -11.26 -13.01
N GLN A 29 3.11 -11.01 -13.86
CA GLN A 29 4.30 -10.26 -13.45
C GLN A 29 3.93 -8.82 -13.09
N GLU A 30 3.01 -8.19 -13.82
CA GLU A 30 2.52 -6.84 -13.56
C GLU A 30 1.83 -6.77 -12.19
N VAL A 31 0.98 -7.74 -11.85
CA VAL A 31 0.34 -7.82 -10.53
C VAL A 31 1.38 -7.99 -9.41
N LEU A 32 2.37 -8.87 -9.59
CA LEU A 32 3.45 -9.06 -8.61
C LEU A 32 4.31 -7.80 -8.47
N LYS A 33 4.62 -7.12 -9.57
CA LYS A 33 5.31 -5.82 -9.56
C LYS A 33 4.54 -4.78 -8.77
N VAL A 34 3.23 -4.63 -9.01
CA VAL A 34 2.39 -3.65 -8.27
C VAL A 34 2.49 -3.89 -6.77
N ARG A 35 2.43 -5.15 -6.31
CA ARG A 35 2.54 -5.48 -4.87
C ARG A 35 3.90 -5.07 -4.29
N GLN A 36 4.99 -5.33 -5.01
CA GLN A 36 6.34 -4.94 -4.58
C GLN A 36 6.54 -3.41 -4.59
N VAL A 37 6.01 -2.74 -5.62
CA VAL A 37 6.05 -1.28 -5.74
C VAL A 37 5.26 -0.63 -4.61
N HIS A 38 4.10 -1.20 -4.25
CA HIS A 38 3.25 -0.69 -3.18
C HIS A 38 3.90 -0.79 -1.80
N ALA A 39 4.61 -1.88 -1.51
CA ALA A 39 5.42 -1.95 -0.29
C ALA A 39 6.52 -0.89 -0.25
N LEU A 40 7.22 -0.69 -1.38
CA LEU A 40 8.28 0.32 -1.50
C LEU A 40 7.74 1.75 -1.35
N GLU A 41 6.57 2.04 -1.90
CA GLU A 41 5.86 3.31 -1.72
C GLU A 41 5.58 3.57 -0.24
N HIS A 42 4.94 2.62 0.46
CA HIS A 42 4.65 2.75 1.90
C HIS A 42 5.92 3.00 2.72
N ALA A 43 6.97 2.19 2.49
CA ALA A 43 8.22 2.34 3.20
C ALA A 43 8.89 3.68 2.89
N THR A 44 8.81 4.16 1.66
CA THR A 44 9.32 5.50 1.28
C THR A 44 8.61 6.60 2.05
N VAL A 45 7.27 6.54 2.16
CA VAL A 45 6.49 7.51 2.93
C VAL A 45 6.85 7.49 4.41
N TRP A 46 7.09 6.30 4.98
CA TRP A 46 7.62 6.17 6.34
C TRP A 46 8.98 6.85 6.50
N MET A 47 9.92 6.62 5.56
CA MET A 47 11.26 7.22 5.62
C MET A 47 11.20 8.73 5.50
N LEU A 48 10.36 9.25 4.60
CA LEU A 48 10.16 10.68 4.44
C LEU A 48 9.54 11.32 5.70
N THR A 49 8.62 10.62 6.35
CA THR A 49 8.05 11.05 7.63
C THR A 49 9.13 11.10 8.72
N GLU A 50 9.96 10.05 8.82
CA GLU A 50 11.08 9.97 9.76
C GLU A 50 12.12 11.09 9.53
N ILE A 51 12.48 11.37 8.27
CA ILE A 51 13.33 12.51 7.92
C ILE A 51 12.68 13.82 8.38
N ALA A 52 11.39 14.01 8.09
CA ALA A 52 10.70 15.23 8.41
C ALA A 52 10.60 15.49 9.92
N GLU A 53 10.48 14.45 10.74
CA GLU A 53 10.48 14.54 12.21
C GLU A 53 11.78 15.11 12.79
N GLN A 54 12.88 15.03 12.06
CA GLN A 54 14.17 15.60 12.44
C GLN A 54 14.27 17.12 12.16
N HIS A 55 13.23 17.70 11.53
CA HIS A 55 13.20 19.10 11.11
C HIS A 55 12.08 19.92 11.80
N PRO A 56 12.14 21.27 11.72
CA PRO A 56 11.13 22.17 12.30
C PRO A 56 9.70 21.92 11.79
N THR A 57 8.70 22.39 12.54
CA THR A 57 7.27 22.09 12.29
C THR A 57 6.78 22.44 10.87
N GLU A 58 7.27 23.53 10.28
CA GLU A 58 6.91 23.93 8.91
C GLU A 58 7.35 22.89 7.86
N TRP A 59 8.48 22.23 8.09
CA TRP A 59 8.94 21.13 7.25
C TRP A 59 8.02 19.93 7.41
N ARG A 60 7.70 19.53 8.64
CA ARG A 60 6.80 18.39 8.93
C ARG A 60 5.44 18.50 8.25
N GLN A 61 4.88 19.70 8.12
CA GLN A 61 3.59 19.90 7.45
C GLN A 61 3.60 19.48 5.98
N ASN A 62 4.69 19.72 5.25
CA ASN A 62 4.81 19.32 3.84
C ASN A 62 4.79 17.78 3.66
N TYR A 63 5.16 17.04 4.70
CA TYR A 63 5.29 15.58 4.68
C TYR A 63 4.03 14.86 5.21
N ALA A 64 3.24 15.53 6.04
CA ALA A 64 1.97 15.00 6.55
C ALA A 64 0.94 14.78 5.43
N GLU A 65 1.04 15.51 4.32
CA GLU A 65 0.10 15.46 3.21
C GLU A 65 0.54 14.54 2.06
N LEU A 66 1.61 13.76 2.26
CA LEU A 66 2.09 12.84 1.22
C LEU A 66 1.06 11.76 0.92
N GLY A 67 0.69 11.66 -0.35
CA GLY A 67 -0.09 10.58 -0.91
C GLY A 67 0.72 9.82 -1.95
N GLY A 68 0.44 8.53 -2.12
CA GLY A 68 1.09 7.72 -3.14
C GLY A 68 0.09 6.98 -4.02
N MET A 69 0.54 6.63 -5.22
CA MET A 69 -0.21 5.78 -6.14
C MET A 69 0.76 4.85 -6.88
N SER A 70 0.68 3.57 -6.54
CA SER A 70 1.50 2.51 -7.12
C SER A 70 0.99 2.03 -8.48
N THR A 71 1.94 1.71 -9.36
CA THR A 71 1.74 1.14 -10.70
C THR A 71 2.70 -0.04 -10.88
N ASP A 72 2.55 -0.79 -11.97
CA ASP A 72 3.48 -1.86 -12.33
C ASP A 72 4.86 -1.32 -12.80
N GLN A 73 5.00 -0.01 -13.05
CA GLN A 73 6.24 0.62 -13.52
C GLN A 73 6.95 1.45 -12.43
N GLY A 74 6.40 1.53 -11.22
CA GLY A 74 6.84 2.47 -10.19
C GLY A 74 5.66 3.14 -9.49
N PHE A 75 5.91 4.16 -8.69
CA PHE A 75 4.84 4.85 -7.96
C PHE A 75 4.93 6.37 -8.13
N HIS A 76 3.77 7.01 -8.13
CA HIS A 76 3.66 8.44 -7.98
C HIS A 76 3.67 8.79 -6.50
N LEU A 77 4.40 9.83 -6.15
CA LEU A 77 4.37 10.48 -4.85
C LEU A 77 3.84 11.90 -5.02
N TYR A 78 2.73 12.20 -4.38
CA TYR A 78 2.06 13.49 -4.41
C TYR A 78 2.44 14.29 -3.17
N GLY A 79 2.84 15.54 -3.39
CA GLY A 79 3.24 16.46 -2.33
C GLY A 79 4.62 17.06 -2.57
N LYS A 80 4.99 18.04 -1.75
CA LYS A 80 6.25 18.78 -1.88
C LYS A 80 7.36 18.08 -1.11
N VAL A 81 8.28 17.45 -1.83
CA VAL A 81 9.44 16.75 -1.25
C VAL A 81 10.70 17.19 -1.97
N ASP A 82 11.80 17.36 -1.24
CA ASP A 82 13.11 17.58 -1.88
C ASP A 82 13.53 16.29 -2.62
N LYS A 83 13.98 16.42 -3.87
CA LYS A 83 14.37 15.28 -4.70
C LYS A 83 15.49 14.44 -4.04
N THR A 84 16.43 15.08 -3.36
CA THR A 84 17.54 14.40 -2.66
C THR A 84 17.03 13.58 -1.49
N ASP A 85 16.10 14.13 -0.71
CA ASP A 85 15.47 13.41 0.39
C ASP A 85 14.61 12.26 -0.12
N LEU A 86 13.90 12.44 -1.25
CA LEU A 86 13.17 11.36 -1.90
C LEU A 86 14.10 10.23 -2.34
N TYR A 87 15.22 10.54 -3.00
CA TYR A 87 16.22 9.51 -3.36
C TYR A 87 16.73 8.75 -2.14
N ARG A 88 17.07 9.48 -1.07
CA ARG A 88 17.55 8.88 0.18
C ARG A 88 16.48 7.96 0.79
N ALA A 89 15.24 8.44 0.86
CA ALA A 89 14.12 7.72 1.42
C ALA A 89 13.80 6.43 0.66
N VAL A 90 13.72 6.48 -0.68
CA VAL A 90 13.45 5.29 -1.50
C VAL A 90 14.54 4.25 -1.37
N SER A 91 15.82 4.68 -1.38
CA SER A 91 16.95 3.77 -1.22
C SER A 91 16.92 3.08 0.14
N GLN A 92 16.77 3.86 1.22
CA GLN A 92 16.69 3.30 2.58
C GLN A 92 15.47 2.41 2.77
N ALA A 93 14.32 2.79 2.23
CA ALA A 93 13.09 2.01 2.28
C ALA A 93 13.28 0.61 1.67
N GLY A 94 13.86 0.53 0.48
CA GLY A 94 14.16 -0.74 -0.17
C GLY A 94 15.11 -1.61 0.65
N ASP A 95 16.17 -1.02 1.20
CA ASP A 95 17.17 -1.75 2.00
C ASP A 95 16.57 -2.27 3.32
N ARG A 96 15.80 -1.45 4.04
CA ARG A 96 15.13 -1.82 5.29
C ARG A 96 14.07 -2.91 5.08
N LEU A 97 13.30 -2.82 4.00
CA LEU A 97 12.33 -3.88 3.65
C LEU A 97 13.04 -5.21 3.36
N ARG A 98 14.12 -5.20 2.58
CA ARG A 98 14.89 -6.42 2.28
C ARG A 98 15.63 -6.97 3.49
N SER A 99 16.02 -6.13 4.45
CA SER A 99 16.72 -6.54 5.67
C SER A 99 15.80 -7.10 6.76
N GLY A 100 14.48 -7.05 6.59
CA GLY A 100 13.52 -7.66 7.52
C GLY A 100 12.53 -6.70 8.17
N GLU A 101 12.62 -5.39 7.92
CA GLU A 101 11.71 -4.39 8.49
C GLU A 101 10.37 -4.33 7.73
N TRP A 102 9.71 -5.48 7.60
CA TRP A 102 8.53 -5.65 6.74
C TRP A 102 7.30 -4.87 7.19
N ASN A 103 7.25 -4.41 8.44
CA ASN A 103 6.20 -3.52 8.92
C ASN A 103 6.14 -2.20 8.12
N LEU A 104 7.24 -1.80 7.48
CA LEU A 104 7.27 -0.65 6.58
C LEU A 104 6.42 -0.84 5.32
N ALA A 105 6.09 -2.09 4.96
CA ALA A 105 5.22 -2.38 3.82
C ALA A 105 3.74 -2.08 4.10
N VAL A 106 3.36 -1.80 5.36
CA VAL A 106 1.97 -1.49 5.74
C VAL A 106 1.89 -0.05 6.21
N HIS A 107 0.88 0.70 5.74
CA HIS A 107 0.70 2.10 6.11
C HIS A 107 -0.75 2.39 6.57
N PRO A 108 -0.96 3.15 7.66
CA PRO A 108 -2.29 3.40 8.22
C PRO A 108 -3.20 4.21 7.29
N ARG A 109 -2.62 5.03 6.40
CA ARG A 109 -3.38 5.88 5.46
C ARG A 109 -3.47 5.29 4.04
N CYS A 110 -3.17 4.01 3.87
CA CYS A 110 -3.28 3.35 2.57
C CYS A 110 -4.74 3.29 2.07
N GLY A 111 -4.95 3.55 0.77
CA GLY A 111 -6.26 3.44 0.13
C GLY A 111 -6.91 2.07 0.25
N THR A 112 -6.12 0.99 0.40
CA THR A 112 -6.64 -0.38 0.66
C THR A 112 -7.52 -0.42 1.92
N ASN A 113 -7.22 0.35 2.95
CA ASN A 113 -8.05 0.40 4.17
C ASN A 113 -9.46 0.93 3.87
N PHE A 114 -9.55 1.97 3.03
CA PHE A 114 -10.81 2.52 2.60
C PHE A 114 -11.59 1.52 1.73
N SER A 115 -10.93 0.89 0.75
CA SER A 115 -11.55 -0.13 -0.10
C SER A 115 -12.11 -1.31 0.70
N VAL A 116 -11.36 -1.81 1.69
CA VAL A 116 -11.82 -2.88 2.59
C VAL A 116 -13.03 -2.42 3.41
N THR A 117 -13.02 -1.21 3.94
CA THR A 117 -14.16 -0.64 4.69
C THR A 117 -15.43 -0.59 3.84
N VAL A 118 -15.32 -0.09 2.61
CA VAL A 118 -16.45 -0.01 1.66
C VAL A 118 -16.95 -1.41 1.31
N MET A 119 -16.06 -2.34 1.01
CA MET A 119 -16.41 -3.72 0.66
C MET A 119 -17.14 -4.43 1.81
N LEU A 120 -16.62 -4.34 3.04
CA LEU A 120 -17.25 -4.92 4.22
C LEU A 120 -18.62 -4.29 4.49
N THR A 121 -18.71 -2.96 4.40
CA THR A 121 -19.97 -2.25 4.62
C THR A 121 -21.02 -2.67 3.60
N ALA A 122 -20.68 -2.67 2.31
CA ALA A 122 -21.58 -3.06 1.24
C ALA A 122 -22.00 -4.53 1.34
N GLY A 123 -21.05 -5.43 1.63
CA GLY A 123 -21.31 -6.86 1.80
C GLY A 123 -22.24 -7.14 2.97
N LEU A 124 -21.93 -6.60 4.16
CA LEU A 124 -22.76 -6.79 5.36
C LEU A 124 -24.14 -6.14 5.20
N ALA A 125 -24.22 -4.94 4.61
CA ALA A 125 -25.50 -4.29 4.35
C ALA A 125 -26.35 -5.08 3.33
N GLY A 126 -25.72 -5.64 2.30
CA GLY A 126 -26.37 -6.51 1.32
C GLY A 126 -26.93 -7.78 1.97
N VAL A 127 -26.14 -8.44 2.83
CA VAL A 127 -26.59 -9.61 3.62
C VAL A 127 -27.74 -9.23 4.55
N ALA A 128 -27.62 -8.13 5.29
CA ALA A 128 -28.68 -7.65 6.18
C ALA A 128 -29.97 -7.36 5.39
N SER A 129 -29.87 -6.69 4.24
CA SER A 129 -31.02 -6.38 3.40
C SER A 129 -31.68 -7.63 2.82
N TRP A 130 -30.90 -8.66 2.53
CA TRP A 130 -31.41 -9.93 2.03
C TRP A 130 -32.13 -10.76 3.09
N LEU A 131 -31.54 -10.87 4.29
CA LEU A 131 -32.03 -11.73 5.36
C LEU A 131 -33.14 -11.10 6.22
N LEU A 132 -33.11 -9.78 6.41
CA LEU A 132 -34.06 -9.10 7.28
C LEU A 132 -35.38 -8.77 6.57
N PRO A 133 -36.49 -8.62 7.33
CA PRO A 133 -37.75 -8.09 6.82
C PRO A 133 -37.58 -6.82 5.98
N LYS A 134 -38.37 -6.70 4.90
CA LYS A 134 -38.25 -5.60 3.91
C LYS A 134 -38.97 -4.30 4.34
N ASP A 135 -39.38 -4.20 5.60
CA ASP A 135 -39.95 -2.97 6.12
C ASP A 135 -38.86 -1.89 6.32
N PRO A 136 -39.18 -0.59 6.15
CA PRO A 136 -38.17 0.46 6.17
C PRO A 136 -37.37 0.58 7.47
N LEU A 137 -38.00 0.38 8.63
CA LEU A 137 -37.34 0.55 9.92
C LEU A 137 -36.30 -0.54 10.14
N THR A 138 -36.68 -1.80 9.91
CA THR A 138 -35.76 -2.94 10.06
C THR A 138 -34.58 -2.82 9.09
N GLN A 139 -34.82 -2.38 7.85
CA GLN A 139 -33.77 -2.19 6.86
C GLN A 139 -32.79 -1.08 7.28
N ILE A 140 -33.28 0.07 7.76
CA ILE A 140 -32.43 1.16 8.24
C ILE A 140 -31.57 0.70 9.43
N LEU A 141 -32.18 0.01 10.41
CA LEU A 141 -31.45 -0.51 11.57
C LEU A 141 -30.44 -1.58 11.16
N GLY A 142 -30.80 -2.46 10.23
CA GLY A 142 -29.92 -3.48 9.68
C GLY A 142 -28.71 -2.88 8.95
N MET A 143 -28.94 -1.87 8.11
CA MET A 143 -27.86 -1.13 7.43
C MET A 143 -26.96 -0.38 8.43
N GLY A 144 -27.54 0.28 9.43
CA GLY A 144 -26.77 0.96 10.47
C GLY A 144 -25.90 -0.01 11.28
N THR A 145 -26.45 -1.16 11.64
CA THR A 145 -25.71 -2.22 12.36
C THR A 145 -24.60 -2.81 11.48
N ALA A 146 -24.88 -3.05 10.20
CA ALA A 146 -23.89 -3.54 9.24
C ALA A 146 -22.72 -2.55 9.08
N ALA A 147 -23.02 -1.26 8.93
CA ALA A 147 -22.00 -0.21 8.83
C ALA A 147 -21.15 -0.12 10.10
N ALA A 148 -21.77 -0.13 11.28
CA ALA A 148 -21.04 -0.12 12.56
C ALA A 148 -20.13 -1.35 12.71
N THR A 149 -20.62 -2.52 12.33
CA THR A 149 -19.86 -3.79 12.35
C THR A 149 -18.68 -3.73 11.38
N ALA A 150 -18.90 -3.24 10.16
CA ALA A 150 -17.84 -3.07 9.17
C ALA A 150 -16.76 -2.11 9.68
N MET A 151 -17.13 -0.96 10.24
CA MET A 151 -16.19 0.02 10.80
C MET A 151 -15.36 -0.54 11.95
N ALA A 152 -15.92 -1.43 12.78
CA ALA A 152 -15.20 -2.06 13.88
C ALA A 152 -14.13 -3.04 13.38
N ILE A 153 -14.39 -3.76 12.28
CA ILE A 153 -13.53 -4.83 11.77
C ILE A 153 -12.54 -4.34 10.69
N ALA A 154 -12.92 -3.30 9.94
CA ALA A 154 -12.16 -2.82 8.79
C ALA A 154 -10.71 -2.40 9.06
N PRO A 155 -10.34 -1.77 10.20
CA PRO A 155 -8.96 -1.37 10.44
C PRO A 155 -7.98 -2.56 10.44
N GLU A 156 -8.36 -3.68 11.08
CA GLU A 156 -7.53 -4.89 11.13
C GLU A 156 -7.53 -5.60 9.77
N MET A 157 -8.71 -5.76 9.16
CA MET A 157 -8.82 -6.39 7.85
C MET A 157 -8.10 -5.61 6.75
N GLY A 158 -8.06 -4.28 6.84
CA GLY A 158 -7.31 -3.41 5.94
C GLY A 158 -5.81 -3.65 6.05
N GLN A 159 -5.27 -3.76 7.26
CA GLN A 159 -3.86 -4.10 7.49
C GLN A 159 -3.53 -5.50 6.94
N TYR A 160 -4.39 -6.50 7.16
CA TYR A 160 -4.18 -7.84 6.60
C TYR A 160 -4.27 -7.85 5.08
N ALA A 161 -5.20 -7.11 4.48
CA ALA A 161 -5.29 -6.97 3.03
C ALA A 161 -4.02 -6.32 2.47
N GLN A 162 -3.48 -5.29 3.14
CA GLN A 162 -2.18 -4.73 2.78
C GLN A 162 -1.08 -5.78 2.84
N GLN A 163 -0.91 -6.42 4.00
CA GLN A 163 0.17 -7.35 4.27
C GLN A 163 0.20 -8.56 3.33
N TYR A 164 -0.97 -9.16 3.04
CA TYR A 164 -1.04 -10.44 2.35
C TYR A 164 -1.51 -10.35 0.90
N ILE A 165 -2.22 -9.28 0.54
CA ILE A 165 -2.85 -9.17 -0.78
C ILE A 165 -2.20 -8.06 -1.60
N THR A 166 -2.14 -6.84 -1.08
CA THR A 166 -1.80 -5.67 -1.89
C THR A 166 -0.33 -5.27 -1.81
N THR A 167 0.46 -5.86 -0.91
CA THR A 167 1.90 -5.59 -0.78
C THR A 167 2.74 -6.87 -0.83
N ALA A 168 4.02 -6.73 -1.19
CA ALA A 168 5.04 -7.78 -1.18
C ALA A 168 6.43 -7.15 -1.01
N ILE A 169 7.40 -7.86 -0.43
CA ILE A 169 8.74 -7.30 -0.22
C ILE A 169 9.46 -7.13 -1.58
N PRO A 170 10.09 -5.97 -1.84
CA PRO A 170 10.66 -5.63 -3.15
C PRO A 170 12.00 -6.32 -3.41
N PHE A 171 12.00 -7.66 -3.47
CA PHE A 171 13.18 -8.46 -3.81
C PHE A 171 13.51 -8.41 -5.30
N ASN A 172 12.51 -8.16 -6.16
CA ASN A 172 12.64 -8.14 -7.61
C ASN A 172 12.60 -6.74 -8.21
N LEU A 173 12.78 -5.68 -7.41
CA LEU A 173 12.75 -4.31 -7.90
C LEU A 173 14.13 -3.66 -7.86
N ALA A 174 14.52 -3.08 -9.00
CA ALA A 174 15.61 -2.12 -9.13
C ALA A 174 15.05 -0.70 -9.18
N LEU A 175 15.69 0.24 -8.48
CA LEU A 175 15.36 1.65 -8.58
C LEU A 175 15.80 2.20 -9.95
N GLY A 176 14.87 2.88 -10.64
CA GLY A 176 15.12 3.61 -11.87
C GLY A 176 15.31 5.10 -11.63
N THR A 177 14.81 5.92 -12.56
CA THR A 177 14.84 7.38 -12.48
C THR A 177 13.74 7.93 -11.56
N ILE A 178 14.02 9.07 -10.92
CA ILE A 178 13.00 9.87 -10.24
C ILE A 178 12.72 11.10 -11.11
N GLU A 179 11.54 11.12 -11.69
CA GLU A 179 11.05 12.14 -12.60
C GLU A 179 10.17 13.12 -11.82
N GLU A 180 10.37 14.42 -12.01
CA GLU A 180 9.43 15.42 -11.49
C GLU A 180 8.23 15.48 -12.44
N THR A 181 7.05 15.38 -11.86
CA THR A 181 5.77 15.38 -12.56
C THR A 181 4.83 16.40 -11.93
N THR A 182 3.70 16.64 -12.59
CA THR A 182 2.63 17.46 -12.04
C THR A 182 1.38 16.60 -11.95
N ASP A 183 0.67 16.68 -10.82
CA ASP A 183 -0.61 16.00 -10.68
C ASP A 183 -1.69 16.68 -11.56
N MET A 184 -2.88 16.08 -11.61
CA MET A 184 -4.01 16.59 -12.40
C MET A 184 -4.50 17.97 -11.93
N LEU A 185 -4.14 18.39 -10.72
CA LEU A 185 -4.53 19.66 -10.08
C LEU A 185 -3.44 20.74 -10.22
N GLY A 186 -2.29 20.42 -10.83
CA GLY A 186 -1.19 21.36 -11.01
C GLY A 186 -0.15 21.34 -9.88
N ASN A 187 -0.25 20.45 -8.89
CA ASN A 187 0.70 20.36 -7.79
C ASN A 187 1.93 19.53 -8.15
N THR A 188 3.04 19.82 -7.49
CA THR A 188 4.28 19.04 -7.61
C THR A 188 4.05 17.58 -7.20
N SER A 189 4.56 16.67 -8.02
CA SER A 189 4.60 15.24 -7.75
C SER A 189 5.91 14.67 -8.29
N HIS A 190 6.22 13.44 -7.87
CA HIS A 190 7.37 12.72 -8.37
C HIS A 190 6.94 11.34 -8.83
N PHE A 191 7.47 10.88 -9.95
CA PHE A 191 7.34 9.49 -10.38
C PHE A 191 8.65 8.76 -10.11
N VAL A 192 8.59 7.77 -9.21
CA VAL A 192 9.72 6.90 -8.87
C VAL A 192 9.62 5.65 -9.73
N ARG A 193 10.42 5.60 -10.80
CA ARG A 193 10.43 4.47 -11.73
C ARG A 193 11.11 3.26 -11.09
N THR A 194 10.58 2.08 -11.35
CA THR A 194 11.16 0.80 -10.92
C THR A 194 11.22 -0.18 -12.09
N HIS A 195 12.22 -1.05 -12.09
CA HIS A 195 12.38 -2.09 -13.09
C HIS A 195 12.40 -3.45 -12.40
N TRP A 196 11.90 -4.47 -13.10
CA TRP A 196 12.04 -5.83 -12.62
C TRP A 196 13.50 -6.29 -12.73
N GLN A 197 13.99 -6.92 -11.68
CA GLN A 197 15.28 -7.60 -11.65
C GLN A 197 15.14 -8.98 -11.02
N ASN A 198 16.04 -9.89 -11.36
CA ASN A 198 16.12 -11.17 -10.67
C ASN A 198 16.52 -10.93 -9.21
N ALA A 199 15.97 -11.73 -8.30
CA ALA A 199 16.30 -11.62 -6.91
C ALA A 199 17.78 -11.98 -6.69
N GLN A 200 18.47 -11.22 -5.83
CA GLN A 200 19.88 -11.45 -5.47
C GLN A 200 20.01 -12.32 -4.22
#